data_AF-A0A7X8FVN5-F1
#
_entry.id   AF-A0A7X8FVN5-F1
#
_cell.length_a   1.000
_cell.length_b   1.000
_cell.length_c   1.000
_cell.angle_alpha   90.00
_cell.angle_beta   90.00
_cell.angle_gamma   90.00
#
_symmetry.space_group_name_H-M   'P 1'
#
loop_
_entity.id
_entity.type
_entity.pdbx_description
1 polymer ?
#
loop_
_entity_poly.entity_id
_entity_poly.type
_entity_poly.pdbx_seq_one_letter_code
_entity_poly.pdbx_strand_id
1 'polypeptide(L)'
;MKKLPKFFCEYCGTEVRQNDKVCPHCGRFFASVKCPSCGFAGDSRAFRSGCPVCGYAVNTEDAARQGETRHVRGTGQKKRGSATDPLPWWIYVLSLALLALVSALVVMNAR
;
A
#
# COMPACT_ATOMS: atom_id res chain seq x y z
N MET A 1 -21.04 6.41 21.40
CA MET A 1 -21.48 5.96 20.06
C MET A 1 -20.25 5.58 19.25
N LYS A 2 -20.04 4.30 18.95
CA LYS A 2 -18.90 3.82 18.14
C LYS A 2 -19.19 4.14 16.68
N LYS A 3 -18.43 5.06 16.06
CA LYS A 3 -18.58 5.38 14.63
C LYS A 3 -17.79 4.35 13.83
N LEU A 4 -18.47 3.44 13.14
CA LEU A 4 -17.80 2.51 12.25
C LEU A 4 -17.15 3.28 11.09
N PRO A 5 -15.93 2.91 10.66
CA PRO A 5 -15.31 3.49 9.48
C PRO A 5 -16.17 3.20 8.24
N LYS A 6 -16.49 4.26 7.49
CA LYS A 6 -17.17 4.16 6.19
C LYS A 6 -16.12 4.11 5.08
N PHE A 7 -16.36 3.27 4.08
CA PHE A 7 -15.49 3.11 2.92
C PHE A 7 -16.25 3.58 1.68
N PHE A 8 -15.56 4.23 0.75
CA PHE A 8 -16.18 4.78 -0.46
C PHE A 8 -15.40 4.34 -1.69
N CYS A 9 -16.12 4.09 -2.78
CA CYS A 9 -15.51 3.81 -4.06
C CYS A 9 -14.85 5.08 -4.63
N GLU A 10 -13.59 4.99 -5.03
CA GLU A 10 -12.85 6.10 -5.64
C GLU A 10 -13.35 6.50 -7.04
N TYR A 11 -14.05 5.59 -7.74
CA TYR A 11 -14.57 5.85 -9.09
C TYR A 11 -16.01 6.37 -9.11
N CYS A 12 -16.90 5.84 -8.26
CA CYS A 12 -18.32 6.23 -8.27
C CYS A 12 -18.79 6.91 -6.98
N GLY A 13 -17.95 7.00 -5.94
CA GLY A 13 -18.28 7.64 -4.68
C GLY A 13 -19.27 6.88 -3.80
N THR A 14 -19.74 5.70 -4.21
CA THR A 14 -20.70 4.90 -3.44
C THR A 14 -20.06 4.33 -2.17
N GLU A 15 -20.81 4.32 -1.07
CA GLU A 15 -20.40 3.65 0.18
C GLU A 15 -20.32 2.12 -0.04
N VAL A 16 -19.21 1.52 0.34
CA VAL A 16 -18.93 0.08 0.21
C VAL A 16 -18.53 -0.50 1.56
N ARG A 17 -18.60 -1.83 1.72
CA ARG A 17 -18.17 -2.49 2.96
C ARG A 17 -16.65 -2.66 2.97
N GLN A 18 -16.08 -2.76 4.16
CA GLN A 18 -14.63 -2.93 4.36
C GLN A 18 -14.04 -4.16 3.64
N ASN A 19 -14.85 -5.22 3.49
CA ASN A 19 -14.43 -6.50 2.93
C ASN A 19 -14.82 -6.68 1.45
N ASP A 20 -15.50 -5.70 0.85
CA ASP A 20 -15.88 -5.77 -0.55
C ASP A 20 -14.60 -5.64 -1.40
N LYS A 21 -14.32 -6.64 -2.24
CA LYS A 21 -13.20 -6.61 -3.19
C LYS A 21 -13.56 -5.88 -4.48
N VAL A 22 -14.86 -5.77 -4.73
CA VAL A 22 -15.44 -5.22 -5.95
C VAL A 22 -16.57 -4.29 -5.55
N CYS A 23 -16.64 -3.12 -6.18
CA CYS A 23 -17.76 -2.22 -5.98
C CYS A 23 -19.05 -2.84 -6.54
N PRO A 24 -20.12 -3.01 -5.73
CA PRO A 24 -21.38 -3.55 -6.22
C PRO A 24 -22.08 -2.62 -7.22
N HIS A 25 -21.67 -1.35 -7.30
CA HIS A 25 -22.33 -0.34 -8.11
C HIS A 25 -21.66 -0.11 -9.47
N CYS A 26 -20.32 -0.19 -9.54
CA CYS A 26 -19.56 0.06 -10.78
C CYS A 26 -18.72 -1.13 -11.25
N GLY A 27 -18.64 -2.22 -10.46
CA GLY A 27 -17.93 -3.44 -10.83
C GLY A 27 -16.40 -3.34 -10.80
N ARG A 28 -15.81 -2.21 -10.38
CA ARG A 28 -14.35 -2.08 -10.26
C ARG A 28 -13.80 -2.77 -9.01
N PHE A 29 -12.58 -3.28 -9.16
CA PHE A 29 -11.82 -3.90 -8.07
C PHE A 29 -11.15 -2.83 -7.19
N PHE A 30 -11.20 -3.04 -5.88
CA PHE A 30 -10.50 -2.19 -4.92
C PHE A 30 -9.08 -2.72 -4.70
N ALA A 31 -8.09 -1.95 -5.15
CA ALA A 31 -6.69 -2.23 -4.85
C ALA A 31 -6.27 -1.66 -3.48
N SER A 32 -6.93 -0.60 -3.00
CA SER A 32 -6.53 0.11 -1.78
C SER A 32 -7.70 0.88 -1.15
N VAL A 33 -7.60 1.13 0.15
CA VAL A 33 -8.50 1.98 0.94
C VAL A 33 -7.85 3.36 1.14
N LYS A 34 -8.63 4.44 1.00
CA LYS A 34 -8.19 5.81 1.24
C LYS A 34 -8.87 6.42 2.47
N CYS A 35 -8.08 7.06 3.35
CA CYS A 35 -8.56 7.76 4.52
C CYS A 35 -9.24 9.08 4.13
N PRO A 36 -10.48 9.37 4.62
CA PRO A 36 -11.16 10.63 4.33
C PRO A 36 -10.59 11.84 5.09
N SER A 37 -9.92 11.63 6.24
CA SER A 37 -9.39 12.75 7.05
C SER A 37 -8.00 13.22 6.63
N CYS A 38 -7.12 12.32 6.17
CA CYS A 38 -5.74 12.68 5.80
C CYS A 38 -5.35 12.29 4.36
N GLY A 39 -6.21 11.57 3.64
CA GLY A 39 -5.93 11.13 2.28
C GLY A 39 -4.96 9.95 2.14
N PHE A 40 -4.45 9.39 3.24
CA PHE A 40 -3.56 8.22 3.21
C PHE A 40 -4.25 7.03 2.52
N ALA A 41 -3.58 6.40 1.56
CA ALA A 41 -4.06 5.21 0.86
C ALA A 41 -3.21 3.99 1.23
N GLY A 42 -3.86 2.84 1.45
CA GLY A 42 -3.18 1.59 1.80
C GLY A 42 -4.14 0.40 1.85
N ASP A 43 -3.63 -0.79 2.14
CA ASP A 43 -4.44 -2.01 2.18
C ASP A 43 -5.52 -1.97 3.26
N SER A 44 -6.65 -2.62 3.01
CA SER A 44 -7.75 -2.75 3.98
C SER A 44 -7.33 -3.38 5.33
N ARG A 45 -6.23 -4.16 5.35
CA ARG A 45 -5.63 -4.68 6.59
C ARG A 45 -4.98 -3.60 7.45
N ALA A 46 -4.35 -2.59 6.84
CA ALA A 46 -3.69 -1.50 7.55
C ALA A 46 -4.70 -0.57 8.25
N PHE A 47 -5.96 -0.56 7.78
CA PHE A 47 -7.05 0.22 8.35
C PHE A 47 -7.92 -0.56 9.36
N ARG A 48 -7.57 -1.81 9.69
CA ARG A 48 -8.35 -2.63 10.65
C ARG A 48 -8.52 -1.95 12.01
N SER A 49 -7.46 -1.30 12.48
CA SER A 49 -7.44 -0.58 13.76
C SER A 49 -7.61 0.95 13.59
N GLY A 50 -8.12 1.42 12.45
CA GLY A 50 -8.17 2.84 12.09
C GLY A 50 -6.97 3.30 11.25
N CYS A 51 -6.93 4.58 10.91
CA CYS A 51 -5.87 5.14 10.07
C CYS A 51 -4.54 5.29 10.84
N PRO A 52 -3.42 4.70 10.37
CA PRO A 52 -2.14 4.76 11.08
C PRO A 52 -1.46 6.14 11.01
N VAL A 53 -1.93 7.04 10.13
CA VAL A 53 -1.33 8.37 9.93
C VAL A 53 -2.01 9.42 10.80
N CYS A 54 -3.34 9.44 10.87
CA CYS A 54 -4.09 10.49 11.57
C CYS A 54 -4.99 9.98 12.70
N GLY A 55 -5.09 8.67 12.91
CA GLY A 55 -5.95 8.10 13.95
C GLY A 55 -7.45 8.11 13.63
N TYR A 56 -7.84 8.36 12.38
CA TYR A 56 -9.25 8.30 11.98
C TYR A 56 -9.83 6.89 12.21
N ALA A 57 -10.97 6.80 12.91
CA ALA A 57 -11.69 5.57 13.22
C ALA A 57 -10.89 4.49 13.99
N VAL A 58 -9.97 4.92 14.88
CA VAL A 58 -9.31 4.00 15.82
C VAL A 58 -10.32 3.45 16.83
N ASN A 59 -10.47 2.13 16.89
CA ASN A 59 -11.31 1.47 17.89
C ASN A 59 -10.44 1.03 19.06
N THR A 60 -10.61 1.66 20.23
CA THR A 60 -9.83 1.40 21.45
C THR A 60 -10.00 -0.03 21.98
N GLU A 61 -11.07 -0.72 21.55
CA GLU A 61 -11.36 -2.11 21.89
C GLU A 61 -10.46 -3.14 21.15
N ASP A 62 -9.94 -2.81 19.96
CA ASP A 62 -8.97 -3.66 19.26
C ASP A 62 -7.54 -3.47 19.79
N ALA A 63 -7.25 -2.30 20.36
CA ALA A 63 -5.97 -2.03 21.03
C ALA A 63 -5.77 -2.91 22.28
N ALA A 64 -6.86 -3.29 22.96
CA ALA A 64 -6.82 -4.15 24.15
C ALA A 64 -6.48 -5.62 23.84
N ARG A 65 -6.74 -6.10 22.62
CA ARG A 65 -6.44 -7.49 22.22
C ARG A 65 -5.04 -7.68 21.59
N GLN A 66 -4.34 -6.58 21.28
CA GLN A 66 -2.96 -6.60 20.78
C GLN A 66 -1.95 -6.12 21.84
N GLY A 67 -2.37 -6.00 23.10
CA GLY A 67 -1.52 -5.57 24.22
C GLY A 67 -0.65 -6.69 24.83
N GLU A 68 -0.86 -7.95 24.46
CA GLU A 68 -0.20 -9.08 25.13
C GLU A 68 0.73 -9.86 24.19
N THR A 69 1.80 -9.21 23.73
CA THR A 69 3.13 -9.86 23.61
C THR A 69 4.23 -8.82 23.42
N ARG A 70 4.87 -8.51 24.56
CA ARG A 70 6.29 -8.08 24.71
C ARG A 70 6.75 -6.79 24.03
N HIS A 71 6.91 -5.78 24.88
CA HIS A 71 8.05 -4.85 24.88
C HIS A 71 9.40 -5.58 24.63
N VAL A 72 10.11 -5.25 23.55
CA VAL A 72 11.58 -5.04 23.55
C VAL A 72 11.94 -3.95 22.53
N ARG A 73 12.39 -2.82 23.07
CA ARG A 73 13.38 -1.86 22.53
C ARG A 73 13.99 -2.22 21.16
N GLY A 74 13.29 -1.87 20.07
CA GLY A 74 13.84 -1.87 18.72
C GLY A 74 14.25 -0.45 18.35
N THR A 75 15.55 -0.21 18.26
CA THR A 75 16.16 1.02 17.74
C THR A 75 15.47 1.47 16.46
N GLY A 76 15.23 2.78 16.34
CA GLY A 76 14.51 3.37 15.22
C GLY A 76 14.98 2.87 13.86
N GLN A 77 14.11 2.14 13.18
CA GLN A 77 14.17 2.00 11.73
C GLN A 77 12.82 2.39 11.17
N LYS A 78 12.75 3.67 10.76
CA LYS A 78 11.81 4.20 9.78
C LYS A 78 11.87 3.30 8.54
N LYS A 79 10.98 2.32 8.40
CA LYS A 79 10.62 1.80 7.08
C LYS A 79 9.46 2.65 6.58
N ARG A 80 9.84 3.79 5.98
CA ARG A 80 8.96 4.58 5.12
C ARG A 80 8.60 3.67 3.95
N GLY A 81 7.37 3.20 3.91
CA GLY A 81 6.77 2.75 2.66
C GLY A 81 6.51 4.01 1.83
N SER A 82 7.41 4.32 0.90
CA SER A 82 7.12 5.22 -0.22
C SER A 82 6.87 4.39 -1.45
N ALA A 83 5.61 4.39 -1.90
CA ALA A 83 5.33 4.13 -3.31
C ALA A 83 6.25 5.03 -4.14
N THR A 84 7.00 4.41 -5.06
CA THR A 84 8.20 4.91 -5.78
C THR A 84 9.53 4.86 -5.01
N ASP A 85 9.91 3.70 -4.48
CA ASP A 85 11.32 3.42 -4.24
C ASP A 85 12.00 3.18 -5.61
N PRO A 86 13.01 3.99 -6.00
CA PRO A 86 13.76 3.74 -7.22
C PRO A 86 14.32 2.31 -7.17
N LEU A 87 14.20 1.59 -8.28
CA LEU A 87 14.70 0.22 -8.36
C LEU A 87 16.17 0.23 -7.89
N PRO A 88 16.56 -0.73 -7.03
CA PRO A 88 17.93 -0.84 -6.56
C PRO A 88 18.96 -0.64 -7.67
N TRP A 89 20.02 0.12 -7.39
CA TRP A 89 21.01 0.57 -8.39
C TRP A 89 21.61 -0.54 -9.28
N TRP A 90 21.79 -1.75 -8.75
CA TRP A 90 22.23 -2.94 -9.51
C TRP A 90 21.31 -3.31 -10.68
N ILE A 91 20.01 -3.00 -10.60
CA ILE A 91 19.06 -3.25 -11.69
C ILE A 91 19.36 -2.38 -12.91
N TYR A 92 19.80 -1.12 -12.70
CA TYR A 92 20.23 -0.27 -13.81
C TYR A 92 21.54 -0.78 -14.44
N VAL A 93 22.46 -1.31 -13.63
CA VAL A 93 23.70 -1.93 -14.16
C VAL A 93 23.37 -3.17 -14.99
N LEU A 94 22.47 -4.03 -14.51
CA LEU A 94 22.00 -5.20 -15.23
C LEU A 94 21.28 -4.85 -16.53
N SER A 95 20.40 -3.84 -16.51
CA SER A 95 19.69 -3.41 -17.73
C SER A 95 20.62 -2.81 -18.77
N LEU A 96 21.61 -2.01 -18.36
CA LEU A 96 22.59 -1.41 -19.26
C LEU A 96 23.55 -2.44 -19.85
N ALA A 97 23.96 -3.44 -19.05
CA ALA A 97 24.76 -4.57 -19.53
C ALA A 97 24.00 -5.44 -20.54
N LEU A 98 22.72 -5.74 -20.27
CA LEU A 98 21.86 -6.50 -21.18
C LEU A 98 21.70 -5.74 -22.51
N LEU A 99 21.45 -4.44 -22.45
CA LEU A 99 21.26 -3.59 -23.63
C LEU A 99 22.55 -3.53 -24.47
N ALA A 100 23.71 -3.39 -23.83
CA ALA A 100 25.00 -3.44 -24.51
C ALA A 100 25.24 -4.78 -25.22
N LEU A 101 24.94 -5.90 -24.55
CA LEU A 101 25.09 -7.25 -25.12
C LEU A 101 24.19 -7.44 -26.34
N VAL A 102 22.91 -7.05 -26.26
CA VAL A 102 21.99 -7.10 -27.39
C VAL A 102 22.48 -6.22 -28.55
N SER A 103 22.93 -5.00 -28.26
CA SER A 103 23.44 -4.10 -29.30
C SER A 103 24.67 -4.68 -30.01
N ALA A 104 25.59 -5.32 -29.28
CA ALA A 104 26.75 -5.99 -29.84
C ALA A 104 26.35 -7.17 -30.74
N LEU A 105 25.41 -8.01 -30.29
CA LEU A 105 24.90 -9.12 -31.10
C LEU A 105 24.23 -8.63 -32.39
N VAL A 106 23.43 -7.57 -32.33
CA VAL A 106 22.81 -6.97 -33.53
C VAL A 106 23.87 -6.46 -34.50
N VAL A 107 24.90 -5.75 -34.01
CA VAL A 107 25.99 -5.26 -34.86
C VAL A 107 26.81 -6.40 -35.46
N MET A 108 27.05 -7.48 -34.71
CA MET A 108 27.75 -8.67 -35.20
C MET A 108 26.93 -9.46 -36.23
N ASN A 109 25.60 -9.43 -36.13
CA ASN A 109 24.71 -10.11 -37.07
C ASN A 109 24.33 -9.24 -38.29
N ALA A 110 24.54 -7.92 -38.20
CA ALA A 110 24.34 -6.98 -39.30
C ALA A 110 25.63 -6.66 -40.09
N ARG A 111 26.78 -7.16 -39.62
CA ARG A 111 28.05 -7.18 -40.34
C ARG A 111 28.25 -8.52 -41.02
#